data_AF-A0A9W6TAT2-F1
#
_entry.id   AF-A0A9W6TAT2-F1
#
_cell.length_a   1.000
_cell.length_b   1.000
_cell.length_c   1.000
_cell.angle_alpha   90.00
_cell.angle_beta   90.00
_cell.angle_gamma   90.00
#
_symmetry.space_group_name_H-M   'P 1'
#
loop_
_entity.id
_entity.type
_entity.pdbx_description
1 polymer ?
#
loop_
_entity_poly.entity_id
_entity_poly.type
_entity_poly.pdbx_seq_one_letter_code
_entity_poly.pdbx_strand_id
1 'polypeptide(L)'
;MALSRNFRTTYYKTLGVPVVQHIVDVDASFAALLGERAVNVPQLLKLALELGIAPQSRARIWLLLAGVLPPYPALWSFALKERRAMFEDVVAAAQVLQVKDVAEGDEGGGVLYDFTELLEDVKEQQEEGEGNEKKPLVSLQELKRLLHLHRTYWREIAASDASLLLGMDDPDFLLGVVRVVCEVLTHEAERFWCFARLLELFHDGLELVDPIVTLDTLYNAQLAELEVVFLRTLDVKRRRLTADGSISSQHMFKSVHDEEHGRRR
;
A
#
# COMPACT_ATOMS: atom_id res chain seq x y z
N MET A 1 -3.01 -0.78 41.84
CA MET A 1 -3.16 -0.71 40.37
C MET A 1 -4.63 -0.53 40.06
N ALA A 2 -5.03 0.71 39.77
CA ALA A 2 -6.43 1.10 39.64
C ALA A 2 -6.94 0.74 38.24
N LEU A 3 -7.78 -0.30 38.17
CA LEU A 3 -8.64 -0.58 37.04
C LEU A 3 -9.61 0.60 36.88
N SER A 4 -9.36 1.48 35.91
CA SER A 4 -10.32 2.47 35.41
C SER A 4 -11.45 1.75 34.67
N ARG A 5 -12.20 0.90 35.39
CA ARG A 5 -13.41 0.27 34.90
C ARG A 5 -14.46 1.37 34.82
N ASN A 6 -14.63 1.94 33.63
CA ASN A 6 -15.52 3.06 33.34
C ASN A 6 -16.85 2.99 34.12
N PHE A 7 -16.96 3.73 35.22
CA PHE A 7 -18.19 3.84 36.02
C PHE A 7 -19.39 4.22 35.15
N ARG A 8 -19.12 5.04 34.13
CA ARG A 8 -20.09 5.55 33.17
C ARG A 8 -20.76 4.45 32.34
N THR A 9 -20.03 3.43 31.89
CA THR A 9 -20.61 2.32 31.10
C THR A 9 -21.45 1.40 31.98
N THR A 10 -21.05 1.20 33.23
CA THR A 10 -21.82 0.41 34.21
C THR A 10 -23.14 1.12 34.56
N TYR A 11 -23.09 2.43 34.79
CA TYR A 11 -24.25 3.26 35.12
C TYR A 11 -25.32 3.26 34.02
N TYR A 12 -24.94 3.49 32.75
CA TYR A 12 -25.91 3.48 31.67
C TYR A 12 -26.45 2.08 31.35
N LYS A 13 -25.63 1.03 31.52
CA LYS A 13 -26.07 -0.37 31.39
C LYS A 13 -27.11 -0.76 32.45
N THR A 14 -26.99 -0.24 33.69
CA THR A 14 -27.99 -0.44 34.74
C THR A 14 -29.30 0.31 34.51
N LEU A 15 -29.30 1.36 33.70
CA LEU A 15 -30.51 2.14 33.37
C LEU A 15 -31.26 1.60 32.14
N GLY A 16 -30.83 0.47 31.56
CA GLY A 16 -31.46 -0.09 30.36
C GLY A 16 -31.30 0.76 29.10
N VAL A 17 -30.49 1.82 29.16
CA VAL A 17 -30.15 2.65 28.01
C VAL A 17 -29.12 1.88 27.19
N PRO A 18 -29.37 1.56 25.91
CA PRO A 18 -28.36 0.93 25.07
C PRO A 18 -27.18 1.89 24.96
N VAL A 19 -26.11 1.56 25.69
CA VAL A 19 -24.83 2.27 25.58
C VAL A 19 -24.26 1.88 24.24
N VAL A 20 -24.49 2.73 23.24
CA VAL A 20 -23.70 2.66 22.01
C VAL A 20 -22.25 2.84 22.45
N GLN A 21 -21.46 1.78 22.33
CA GLN A 21 -20.03 1.74 22.66
C GLN A 21 -19.26 2.63 21.66
N HIS A 22 -19.54 3.94 21.64
CA HIS A 22 -18.83 4.92 20.84
C HIS A 22 -17.37 5.15 21.29
N ILE A 23 -16.92 4.43 22.32
CA ILE A 23 -15.50 4.19 22.55
C ILE A 23 -15.19 2.82 21.94
N VAL A 24 -15.27 2.75 20.61
CA VAL A 24 -14.65 1.65 19.88
C VAL A 24 -13.16 1.87 20.08
N ASP A 25 -12.54 1.01 20.88
CA ASP A 25 -11.08 0.97 20.94
C ASP A 25 -10.59 0.61 19.53
N VAL A 26 -10.10 1.64 18.82
CA VAL A 26 -9.70 1.57 17.42
C VAL A 26 -8.58 0.54 17.27
N ASP A 27 -7.63 0.54 18.22
CA ASP A 27 -6.52 -0.41 18.25
C ASP A 27 -7.04 -1.84 18.42
N ALA A 28 -7.97 -2.06 19.37
CA ALA A 28 -8.56 -3.38 19.59
C ALA A 28 -9.35 -3.88 18.36
N SER A 29 -10.00 -2.97 17.62
CA SER A 29 -10.80 -3.31 16.44
C SER A 29 -9.92 -3.74 15.27
N PHE A 30 -8.82 -3.02 15.03
CA PHE A 30 -7.82 -3.45 14.05
C PHE A 30 -7.14 -4.75 14.47
N ALA A 31 -6.77 -4.89 15.74
CA ALA A 31 -6.14 -6.11 16.24
C ALA A 31 -7.07 -7.33 16.09
N ALA A 32 -8.37 -7.17 16.33
CA ALA A 32 -9.35 -8.23 16.13
C ALA A 32 -9.41 -8.67 14.66
N LEU A 33 -9.51 -7.74 13.71
CA LEU A 33 -9.54 -8.06 12.27
C LEU A 33 -8.24 -8.69 11.78
N LEU A 34 -7.09 -8.19 12.25
CA LEU A 34 -5.77 -8.70 11.87
C LEU A 34 -5.48 -10.08 12.48
N GLY A 35 -6.13 -10.43 13.60
CA GLY A 35 -6.03 -11.73 14.26
C GLY A 35 -6.89 -12.83 13.64
N GLU A 36 -7.74 -12.51 12.67
CA GLU A 36 -8.56 -13.51 11.97
C GLU A 36 -7.69 -14.46 11.12
N ARG A 37 -8.16 -15.69 10.91
CA ARG A 37 -7.47 -16.66 10.04
C ARG A 37 -7.29 -16.14 8.61
N ALA A 38 -8.27 -15.37 8.14
CA ALA A 38 -8.23 -14.65 6.88
C ALA A 38 -8.81 -13.27 7.13
N VAL A 39 -7.99 -12.23 6.96
CA VAL A 39 -8.37 -10.84 7.18
C VAL A 39 -9.41 -10.43 6.15
N ASN A 40 -10.57 -9.97 6.62
CA ASN A 40 -11.58 -9.37 5.77
C ASN A 40 -11.13 -7.98 5.29
N VAL A 41 -10.37 -7.93 4.19
CA VAL A 41 -9.83 -6.68 3.61
C VAL A 41 -10.93 -5.65 3.31
N PRO A 42 -12.10 -6.00 2.76
CA PRO A 42 -13.21 -5.05 2.61
C PRO A 42 -13.67 -4.38 3.91
N GLN A 43 -13.73 -5.14 5.01
CA GLN A 43 -14.10 -4.62 6.32
C GLN A 43 -12.98 -3.78 6.93
N LEU A 44 -11.73 -4.20 6.74
CA LEU A 44 -10.55 -3.44 7.16
C LEU A 44 -10.49 -2.07 6.49
N LEU A 45 -10.72 -2.01 5.17
CA LEU A 45 -10.77 -0.76 4.41
C LEU A 45 -11.91 0.15 4.91
N LYS A 46 -13.09 -0.42 5.15
CA LYS A 46 -14.23 0.35 5.69
C LYS A 46 -13.90 0.94 7.06
N LEU A 47 -13.31 0.15 7.95
CA LEU A 47 -12.91 0.62 9.28
C LEU A 47 -11.85 1.74 9.20
N ALA A 48 -10.84 1.58 8.32
CA ALA A 48 -9.82 2.58 8.08
C ALA A 48 -10.39 3.90 7.54
N LEU A 49 -11.38 3.85 6.65
CA LEU A 49 -12.07 5.04 6.15
C LEU A 49 -12.90 5.75 7.22
N GLU A 50 -13.51 5.00 8.14
CA GLU A 50 -14.40 5.56 9.16
C GLU A 50 -13.63 6.13 10.37
N LEU A 51 -12.56 5.46 10.80
CA LEU A 51 -11.87 5.75 12.06
C LEU A 51 -10.42 6.23 11.88
N GLY A 52 -9.87 6.17 10.67
CA GLY A 52 -8.44 6.32 10.41
C GLY A 52 -7.64 5.10 10.87
N ILE A 53 -6.38 5.02 10.46
CA ILE A 53 -5.53 3.88 10.82
C ILE A 53 -4.77 4.16 12.12
N ALA A 54 -4.86 3.23 13.06
CA ALA A 54 -4.12 3.23 14.31
C ALA A 54 -2.59 3.21 14.07
N PRO A 55 -1.78 4.03 14.79
CA PRO A 55 -0.34 4.10 14.56
C PRO A 55 0.40 2.76 14.69
N GLN A 56 0.01 1.92 15.65
CA GLN A 56 0.70 0.65 15.93
C GLN A 56 0.47 -0.40 14.83
N SER A 57 -0.65 -0.34 14.11
CA SER A 57 -1.00 -1.30 13.06
C SER A 57 -0.83 -0.72 11.65
N ARG A 58 -0.44 0.55 11.51
CA ARG A 58 -0.40 1.26 10.23
C ARG A 58 0.45 0.56 9.18
N ALA A 59 1.68 0.21 9.51
CA ALA A 59 2.58 -0.49 8.59
C ALA A 59 1.94 -1.79 8.05
N ARG A 60 1.35 -2.60 8.93
CA ARG A 60 0.71 -3.87 8.55
C ARG A 60 -0.51 -3.66 7.67
N ILE A 61 -1.34 -2.68 8.01
CA ILE A 61 -2.57 -2.36 7.27
C ILE A 61 -2.22 -1.81 5.89
N TRP A 62 -1.22 -0.93 5.78
CA TRP A 62 -0.75 -0.42 4.49
C TRP A 62 -0.26 -1.54 3.58
N LEU A 63 0.55 -2.47 4.10
CA LEU A 63 1.03 -3.61 3.32
C LEU A 63 -0.10 -4.54 2.86
N LEU A 64 -1.13 -4.75 3.69
CA LEU A 64 -2.33 -5.53 3.31
C LEU A 64 -3.16 -4.82 2.25
N LEU A 65 -3.46 -3.53 2.46
CA LEU A 65 -4.30 -2.73 1.58
C LEU A 65 -3.63 -2.45 0.23
N ALA A 66 -2.31 -2.29 0.21
CA ALA A 66 -1.52 -2.21 -1.02
C ALA A 66 -1.33 -3.57 -1.72
N GLY A 67 -1.77 -4.69 -1.11
CA GLY A 67 -1.63 -6.02 -1.69
C GLY A 67 -0.20 -6.57 -1.68
N VAL A 68 0.69 -6.00 -0.87
CA VAL A 68 2.04 -6.55 -0.63
C VAL A 68 1.95 -7.82 0.22
N LEU A 69 1.07 -7.81 1.22
CA LEU A 69 0.75 -8.97 2.06
C LEU A 69 -0.56 -9.64 1.61
N PRO A 70 -0.62 -10.98 1.61
CA PRO A 70 -1.87 -11.71 1.41
C PRO A 70 -2.82 -11.53 2.60
N PRO A 71 -4.13 -11.78 2.44
CA PRO A 71 -5.09 -11.67 3.53
C PRO A 71 -4.95 -12.77 4.61
N TYR A 72 -4.06 -13.74 4.43
CA TYR A 72 -3.87 -14.86 5.36
C TYR A 72 -2.64 -14.63 6.26
N PRO A 73 -2.80 -14.29 7.55
CA PRO A 73 -1.67 -13.93 8.41
C PRO A 73 -0.60 -15.00 8.55
N ALA A 74 -1.00 -16.28 8.47
CA ALA A 74 -0.07 -17.42 8.50
C ALA A 74 0.98 -17.38 7.38
N LEU A 75 0.72 -16.66 6.29
CA LEU A 75 1.62 -16.55 5.14
C LEU A 75 2.45 -15.26 5.13
N TRP A 76 2.27 -14.34 6.10
CA TRP A 76 2.93 -13.04 6.05
C TRP A 76 4.44 -13.13 6.15
N SER A 77 4.97 -13.97 7.03
CA SER A 77 6.42 -14.17 7.17
C SER A 77 7.03 -14.71 5.88
N PHE A 78 6.38 -15.69 5.24
CA PHE A 78 6.79 -16.23 3.95
C PHE A 78 6.74 -15.15 2.86
N ALA A 79 5.62 -14.44 2.73
CA ALA A 79 5.45 -13.39 1.72
C ALA A 79 6.50 -12.28 1.88
N LEU A 80 6.80 -11.82 3.10
CA LEU A 80 7.84 -10.82 3.33
C LEU A 80 9.24 -11.33 3.00
N LYS A 81 9.53 -12.61 3.27
CA LYS A 81 10.80 -13.23 2.89
C LYS A 81 10.97 -13.28 1.38
N GLU A 82 9.94 -13.71 0.64
CA GLU A 82 9.96 -13.73 -0.83
C GLU A 82 10.09 -12.32 -1.40
N ARG A 83 9.34 -11.34 -0.86
CA ARG A 83 9.43 -9.94 -1.27
C ARG A 83 10.82 -9.35 -1.04
N ARG A 84 11.49 -9.76 0.04
CA ARG A 84 12.88 -9.37 0.31
C ARG A 84 13.84 -9.97 -0.72
N ALA A 85 13.75 -11.27 -1.01
CA ALA A 85 14.59 -11.91 -2.02
C ALA A 85 14.41 -11.26 -3.40
N MET A 86 13.16 -11.02 -3.81
CA MET A 86 12.88 -10.31 -5.07
C MET A 86 13.43 -8.88 -5.08
N PHE A 87 13.42 -8.19 -3.94
CA PHE A 87 14.00 -6.85 -3.83
C PHE A 87 15.52 -6.88 -3.98
N GLU A 88 16.20 -7.84 -3.36
CA GLU A 88 17.64 -8.06 -3.52
C GLU A 88 18.01 -8.33 -4.99
N ASP A 89 17.21 -9.14 -5.70
CA ASP A 89 17.38 -9.38 -7.14
C ASP A 89 17.22 -8.11 -7.97
N VAL A 90 16.23 -7.26 -7.64
CA VAL A 90 16.02 -5.96 -8.31
C VAL A 90 17.18 -5.01 -8.06
N VAL A 91 17.69 -4.94 -6.83
CA VAL A 91 18.88 -4.13 -6.49
C VAL A 91 20.10 -4.59 -7.29
N ALA A 92 20.35 -5.90 -7.35
CA ALA A 92 21.46 -6.46 -8.10
C ALA A 92 21.33 -6.16 -9.61
N ALA A 93 20.13 -6.35 -10.18
CA ALA A 93 19.87 -6.05 -11.59
C ALA A 93 20.07 -4.56 -11.90
N ALA A 94 19.53 -3.66 -11.08
CA ALA A 94 19.68 -2.22 -11.25
C ALA A 94 21.15 -1.77 -11.17
N GLN A 95 21.94 -2.38 -10.28
CA GLN A 95 23.37 -2.11 -10.18
C GLN A 95 24.12 -2.48 -11.47
N VAL A 96 23.78 -3.61 -12.09
CA VAL A 96 24.39 -4.05 -13.36
C VAL A 96 23.98 -3.13 -14.51
N LEU A 97 22.70 -2.75 -14.58
CA LEU A 97 22.18 -1.87 -15.63
C LEU A 97 22.84 -0.48 -15.57
N GLN A 98 22.97 0.09 -14.37
CA GLN A 98 23.60 1.39 -14.20
C GLN A 98 25.08 1.41 -14.64
N VAL A 99 25.81 0.33 -14.41
CA VAL A 99 27.21 0.19 -14.87
C VAL A 99 27.27 0.10 -16.40
N LYS A 100 26.31 -0.58 -17.02
CA LYS A 100 26.21 -0.70 -18.47
C LYS A 100 25.97 0.67 -19.14
N ASP A 101 25.05 1.46 -18.61
CA ASP A 101 24.72 2.80 -19.15
C ASP A 101 25.94 3.74 -19.10
N VAL A 102 26.71 3.69 -18.01
CA VAL A 102 27.95 4.48 -17.87
C VAL A 102 29.03 4.02 -18.86
N ALA A 103 29.13 2.72 -19.13
CA ALA A 103 30.12 2.16 -20.05
C ALA A 103 29.77 2.43 -21.53
N GLU A 104 28.48 2.52 -21.87
CA GLU A 104 28.00 2.77 -23.24
C GLU A 104 28.05 4.27 -23.64
N GLY A 105 28.51 5.14 -22.74
CA GLY A 105 28.84 6.53 -23.06
C GLY A 105 27.61 7.43 -23.25
N ASP A 106 26.49 7.10 -22.61
CA ASP A 106 25.36 8.02 -22.57
C ASP A 106 25.79 9.30 -21.82
N GLU A 107 25.95 10.41 -22.56
CA GLU A 107 26.42 11.71 -22.07
C GLU A 107 25.43 12.36 -21.07
N GLY A 108 24.37 11.66 -20.69
CA GLY A 108 23.32 12.09 -19.79
C GLY A 108 23.69 12.17 -18.31
N GLY A 109 24.89 12.66 -17.96
CA GLY A 109 25.24 13.20 -16.63
C GLY A 109 24.66 12.47 -15.41
N GLY A 110 24.57 11.14 -15.48
CA GLY A 110 23.76 10.34 -14.56
C GLY A 110 24.41 10.28 -13.19
N VAL A 111 23.64 10.63 -12.15
CA VAL A 111 24.08 10.39 -10.78
C VAL A 111 24.14 8.88 -10.57
N LEU A 112 25.35 8.35 -10.33
CA LEU A 112 25.55 6.97 -9.93
C LEU A 112 25.05 6.80 -8.50
N TYR A 113 24.14 5.86 -8.30
CA TYR A 113 23.61 5.52 -6.99
C TYR A 113 24.12 4.14 -6.61
N ASP A 114 24.82 4.04 -5.48
CA ASP A 114 25.08 2.74 -4.88
C ASP A 114 23.77 2.20 -4.30
N PHE A 115 23.17 1.21 -4.96
CA PHE A 115 21.95 0.57 -4.48
C PHE A 115 22.23 -0.45 -3.38
N THR A 116 23.47 -0.90 -3.20
CA THR A 116 23.82 -1.90 -2.18
C THR A 116 23.68 -1.35 -0.77
N GLU A 117 23.78 -0.03 -0.58
CA GLU A 117 23.45 0.63 0.68
C GLU A 117 22.01 0.36 1.15
N LEU A 118 21.06 0.11 0.24
CA LEU A 118 19.67 -0.27 0.62
C LEU A 118 19.57 -1.65 1.27
N LEU A 119 20.64 -2.45 1.21
CA LEU A 119 20.73 -3.78 1.81
C LEU A 119 21.41 -3.76 3.18
N GLU A 120 22.09 -2.67 3.55
CA GLU A 120 22.96 -2.61 4.73
C GLU A 120 22.17 -2.45 6.04
N ASP A 121 21.02 -1.75 6.02
CA ASP A 121 20.14 -1.50 7.17
C ASP A 121 19.61 -2.76 7.88
N VAL A 122 19.80 -3.93 7.28
CA VAL A 122 19.33 -5.21 7.82
C VAL A 122 20.26 -5.77 8.89
N LYS A 123 21.56 -5.44 8.84
CA LYS A 123 22.55 -6.06 9.72
C LYS A 123 22.57 -5.46 11.14
N GLU A 124 22.20 -4.19 11.28
CA GLU A 124 22.33 -3.46 12.55
C GLU A 124 21.07 -3.55 13.44
N GLN A 125 19.89 -3.82 12.86
CA GLN A 125 18.62 -3.88 13.62
C GLN A 125 18.40 -5.18 14.43
N GLN A 126 19.33 -6.14 14.38
CA GLN A 126 19.25 -7.34 15.23
C GLN A 126 19.94 -7.17 16.60
N GLU A 127 20.71 -6.10 16.83
CA GLU A 127 21.55 -5.99 18.04
C GLU A 127 21.20 -4.87 19.02
N GLU A 128 20.40 -3.86 18.67
CA GLU A 128 20.16 -2.72 19.58
C GLU A 128 18.78 -2.71 20.25
N GLY A 129 18.82 -2.83 21.58
CA GLY A 129 17.68 -2.80 22.48
C GLY A 129 17.07 -1.42 22.69
N GLU A 130 15.90 -1.46 23.34
CA GLU A 130 15.00 -0.39 23.78
C GLU A 130 15.68 0.97 24.14
N GLY A 131 15.99 1.77 23.13
CA GLY A 131 16.34 3.18 23.25
C GLY A 131 15.30 4.03 22.52
N ASN A 132 14.56 4.87 23.25
CA ASN A 132 13.50 5.75 22.74
C ASN A 132 14.09 6.94 21.95
N GLU A 133 14.90 6.66 20.93
CA GLU A 133 15.44 7.67 20.03
C GLU A 133 14.46 7.95 18.89
N LYS A 134 14.23 9.24 18.64
CA LYS A 134 13.43 9.72 17.52
C LYS A 134 13.96 9.09 16.23
N LYS A 135 13.11 8.26 15.60
CA LYS A 135 13.36 7.67 14.28
C LYS A 135 13.94 8.76 13.35
N PRO A 136 15.18 8.62 12.86
CA PRO A 136 15.79 9.63 12.02
C PRO A 136 14.91 9.86 10.79
N LEU A 137 14.74 11.12 10.41
CA LEU A 137 14.10 11.49 9.15
C LEU A 137 14.91 10.86 8.01
N VAL A 138 14.24 10.12 7.13
CA VAL A 138 14.84 9.48 5.95
C VAL A 138 15.55 10.55 5.13
N SER A 139 16.82 10.33 4.80
CA SER A 139 17.61 11.34 4.12
C SER A 139 17.06 11.58 2.71
N LEU A 140 17.18 12.81 2.18
CA LEU A 140 16.76 13.11 0.81
C LEU A 140 17.50 12.21 -0.21
N GLN A 141 18.72 11.77 0.12
CA GLN A 141 19.51 10.87 -0.70
C GLN A 141 18.92 9.45 -0.74
N GLU A 142 18.48 8.91 0.40
CA GLU A 142 17.76 7.63 0.47
C GLU A 142 16.48 7.67 -0.37
N LEU A 143 15.68 8.74 -0.25
CA LEU A 143 14.46 8.90 -1.06
C LEU A 143 14.78 8.89 -2.56
N LYS A 144 15.79 9.65 -2.99
CA LYS A 144 16.22 9.69 -4.39
C LYS A 144 16.72 8.34 -4.89
N ARG A 145 17.45 7.59 -4.06
CA ARG A 145 17.92 6.25 -4.37
C ARG A 145 16.75 5.29 -4.59
N LEU A 146 15.78 5.27 -3.68
CA LEU A 146 14.59 4.42 -3.80
C LEU A 146 13.75 4.78 -5.05
N LEU A 147 13.61 6.08 -5.36
CA LEU A 147 12.96 6.54 -6.59
C LEU A 147 13.69 6.09 -7.85
N HIS A 148 15.02 6.19 -7.86
CA HIS A 148 15.82 5.77 -9.00
C HIS A 148 15.74 4.26 -9.21
N LEU A 149 15.77 3.48 -8.12
CA LEU A 149 15.57 2.03 -8.16
C LEU A 149 14.19 1.68 -8.74
N HIS A 150 13.13 2.34 -8.28
CA HIS A 150 11.78 2.11 -8.78
C HIS A 150 11.63 2.45 -10.27
N ARG A 151 12.20 3.59 -10.71
CA ARG A 151 12.19 3.95 -12.13
C ARG A 151 12.93 2.91 -12.98
N THR A 152 14.07 2.43 -12.52
CA THR A 152 14.84 1.36 -13.18
C THR A 152 14.04 0.07 -13.24
N TYR A 153 13.44 -0.34 -12.12
CA TYR A 153 12.56 -1.52 -12.07
C TYR A 153 11.42 -1.42 -13.08
N TRP A 154 10.72 -0.29 -13.14
CA TRP A 154 9.58 -0.16 -14.04
C TRP A 154 9.99 -0.17 -15.52
N ARG A 155 11.01 0.63 -15.86
CA ARG A 155 11.47 0.79 -17.25
C ARG A 155 12.18 -0.44 -17.78
N GLU A 156 12.99 -1.12 -16.96
CA GLU A 156 13.89 -2.14 -17.46
C GLU A 156 13.43 -3.57 -17.10
N ILE A 157 12.67 -3.74 -16.01
CA ILE A 157 12.38 -5.08 -15.45
C ILE A 157 10.90 -5.44 -15.57
N ALA A 158 10.01 -4.58 -15.09
CA ALA A 158 8.59 -4.92 -14.94
C ALA A 158 7.79 -4.74 -16.23
N ALA A 159 8.08 -3.68 -16.98
CA ALA A 159 7.22 -3.21 -18.06
C ALA A 159 8.01 -2.55 -19.19
N SER A 160 9.03 -3.24 -19.71
CA SER A 160 10.00 -2.71 -20.68
C SER A 160 9.37 -2.12 -21.95
N ASP A 161 8.14 -2.53 -22.30
CA ASP A 161 7.41 -2.06 -23.47
C ASP A 161 6.15 -1.22 -23.13
N ALA A 162 5.86 -0.99 -21.85
CA ALA A 162 4.66 -0.25 -21.45
C ALA A 162 4.95 1.25 -21.29
N SER A 163 3.90 2.06 -21.50
CA SER A 163 3.95 3.47 -21.10
C SER A 163 4.20 3.58 -19.59
N LEU A 164 4.95 4.60 -19.19
CA LEU A 164 5.12 4.94 -17.79
C LEU A 164 3.76 5.16 -17.12
N LEU A 165 3.65 4.76 -15.84
CA LEU A 165 2.45 5.05 -15.05
C LEU A 165 2.27 6.56 -14.94
N LEU A 166 1.01 6.99 -14.84
CA LEU A 166 0.66 8.40 -14.65
C LEU A 166 1.40 8.96 -13.43
N GLY A 167 2.11 10.08 -13.63
CA GLY A 167 2.90 10.75 -12.59
C GLY A 167 4.34 10.24 -12.44
N MET A 168 4.76 9.16 -13.12
CA MET A 168 6.16 8.69 -13.00
C MET A 168 7.22 9.65 -13.55
N ASP A 169 6.83 10.55 -14.46
CA ASP A 169 7.69 11.61 -14.97
C ASP A 169 7.75 12.83 -14.06
N ASP A 170 6.85 12.91 -13.07
CA ASP A 170 6.76 14.01 -12.13
C ASP A 170 7.58 13.72 -10.86
N PRO A 171 8.75 14.35 -10.69
CA PRO A 171 9.61 14.08 -9.54
C PRO A 171 8.99 14.51 -8.21
N ASP A 172 8.18 15.57 -8.19
CA ASP A 172 7.62 16.12 -6.96
C ASP A 172 6.50 15.21 -6.43
N PHE A 173 5.66 14.69 -7.34
CA PHE A 173 4.70 13.64 -7.01
C PHE A 173 5.38 12.40 -6.44
N LEU A 174 6.39 11.87 -7.14
CA LEU A 174 7.09 10.67 -6.69
C LEU A 174 7.76 10.88 -5.32
N LEU A 175 8.41 12.04 -5.11
CA LEU A 175 9.05 12.39 -3.86
C LEU A 175 8.04 12.51 -2.71
N GLY A 176 6.87 13.09 -2.98
CA GLY A 176 5.78 13.20 -2.01
C GLY A 176 5.28 11.83 -1.55
N VAL A 177 5.00 10.92 -2.49
CA VAL A 177 4.51 9.57 -2.19
C VAL A 177 5.57 8.74 -1.46
N VAL A 178 6.81 8.69 -1.95
CA VAL A 178 7.87 7.87 -1.35
C VAL A 178 8.22 8.34 0.07
N ARG A 179 8.21 9.66 0.33
CA ARG A 179 8.41 10.22 1.66
C ARG A 179 7.41 9.66 2.66
N VAL A 180 6.12 9.68 2.31
CA VAL A 180 5.07 9.15 3.18
C VAL A 180 5.22 7.64 3.38
N VAL A 181 5.57 6.89 2.33
CA VAL A 181 5.83 5.45 2.46
C VAL A 181 6.97 5.18 3.45
N CYS A 182 8.05 5.96 3.40
CA CYS A 182 9.18 5.85 4.32
C CYS A 182 8.86 6.27 5.76
N GLU A 183 7.89 7.18 5.96
CA GLU A 183 7.35 7.50 7.28
C GLU A 183 6.60 6.29 7.89
N VAL A 184 5.83 5.57 7.07
CA VAL A 184 5.00 4.42 7.51
C VAL A 184 5.82 3.15 7.71
N LEU A 185 6.70 2.83 6.76
CA LEU A 185 7.42 1.56 6.71
C LEU A 185 8.88 1.72 7.13
N THR A 186 9.43 0.68 7.76
CA THR A 186 10.82 0.67 8.24
C THR A 186 11.77 -0.07 7.31
N HIS A 187 11.31 -1.14 6.66
CA HIS A 187 12.17 -1.99 5.84
C HIS A 187 12.16 -1.56 4.37
N GLU A 188 13.35 -1.49 3.75
CA GLU A 188 13.51 -1.05 2.36
C GLU A 188 12.72 -1.89 1.36
N ALA A 189 12.75 -3.21 1.48
CA ALA A 189 11.95 -4.08 0.61
C ALA A 189 10.45 -3.77 0.73
N GLU A 190 9.95 -3.52 1.95
CA GLU A 190 8.55 -3.16 2.16
C GLU A 190 8.22 -1.79 1.59
N ARG A 191 9.11 -0.80 1.78
CA ARG A 191 9.00 0.55 1.20
C ARG A 191 8.90 0.47 -0.32
N PHE A 192 9.81 -0.27 -0.96
CA PHE A 192 9.85 -0.45 -2.40
C PHE A 192 8.54 -1.05 -2.94
N TRP A 193 8.10 -2.18 -2.40
CA TRP A 193 6.90 -2.85 -2.89
C TRP A 193 5.61 -2.09 -2.59
N CYS A 194 5.52 -1.44 -1.43
CA CYS A 194 4.37 -0.61 -1.10
C CYS A 194 4.30 0.63 -2.00
N PHE A 195 5.44 1.27 -2.25
CA PHE A 195 5.54 2.39 -3.19
C PHE A 195 5.10 1.99 -4.60
N ALA A 196 5.62 0.88 -5.13
CA ALA A 196 5.24 0.38 -6.45
C ALA A 196 3.72 0.14 -6.57
N ARG A 197 3.13 -0.51 -5.56
CA ARG A 197 1.68 -0.78 -5.52
C ARG A 197 0.83 0.47 -5.39
N LEU A 198 1.30 1.49 -4.66
CA LEU A 198 0.62 2.78 -4.58
C LEU A 198 0.61 3.51 -5.91
N LEU A 199 1.73 3.49 -6.66
CA LEU A 199 1.79 4.11 -7.97
C LEU A 199 0.86 3.44 -8.97
N GLU A 200 0.83 2.11 -9.01
CA GLU A 200 -0.14 1.34 -9.82
C GLU A 200 -1.59 1.70 -9.44
N LEU A 201 -1.88 1.78 -8.14
CA LEU A 201 -3.20 2.15 -7.65
C LEU A 201 -3.60 3.58 -8.06
N PHE A 202 -2.70 4.55 -7.93
CA PHE A 202 -2.97 5.94 -8.29
C PHE A 202 -3.12 6.09 -9.81
N HIS A 203 -2.31 5.40 -10.60
CA HIS A 203 -2.47 5.36 -12.05
C HIS A 203 -3.87 4.89 -12.46
N ASP A 204 -4.37 3.83 -11.83
CA ASP A 204 -5.67 3.25 -12.20
C ASP A 204 -6.87 4.03 -11.64
N GLY A 205 -6.67 4.78 -10.55
CA GLY A 205 -7.77 5.12 -9.65
C GLY A 205 -7.88 6.58 -9.21
N LEU A 206 -6.83 7.39 -9.35
CA LEU A 206 -6.77 8.71 -8.72
C LEU A 206 -7.84 9.67 -9.28
N GLU A 207 -8.02 9.66 -10.60
CA GLU A 207 -9.01 10.50 -11.32
C GLU A 207 -10.47 10.14 -10.98
N LEU A 208 -10.68 9.00 -10.34
CA LEU A 208 -12.01 8.46 -10.04
C LEU A 208 -12.51 8.82 -8.64
N VAL A 209 -11.63 9.40 -7.81
CA VAL A 209 -11.95 9.84 -6.46
C VAL A 209 -12.78 11.13 -6.53
N ASP A 210 -13.81 11.29 -5.69
CA ASP A 210 -14.69 12.48 -5.67
C ASP A 210 -14.66 13.21 -4.31
N PRO A 211 -14.08 14.44 -4.21
CA PRO A 211 -13.61 15.27 -5.32
C PRO A 211 -12.37 14.72 -6.01
N ILE A 212 -12.22 15.05 -7.30
CA ILE A 212 -11.08 14.66 -8.14
C ILE A 212 -9.78 15.10 -7.46
N VAL A 213 -8.87 14.15 -7.32
CA VAL A 213 -7.54 14.37 -6.73
C VAL A 213 -6.54 14.50 -7.88
N THR A 214 -5.85 15.63 -7.94
CA THR A 214 -4.80 15.89 -8.94
C THR A 214 -3.42 15.59 -8.34
N LEU A 215 -2.42 15.32 -9.19
CA LEU A 215 -1.08 14.92 -8.72
C LEU A 215 -0.40 15.99 -7.84
N ASP A 216 -0.64 17.27 -8.11
CA ASP A 216 -0.10 18.41 -7.36
C ASP A 216 -0.54 18.42 -5.89
N THR A 217 -1.71 17.86 -5.58
CA THR A 217 -2.17 17.71 -4.19
C THR A 217 -1.28 16.76 -3.38
N LEU A 218 -0.51 15.90 -4.05
CA LEU A 218 0.33 14.86 -3.44
C LEU A 218 1.81 15.26 -3.33
N TYR A 219 2.25 16.38 -3.92
CA TYR A 219 3.67 16.79 -3.92
C TYR A 219 4.23 16.97 -2.50
N ASN A 220 3.43 17.54 -1.61
CA ASN A 220 3.81 17.80 -0.23
C ASN A 220 2.81 17.24 0.78
N ALA A 221 1.98 16.27 0.37
CA ALA A 221 0.97 15.68 1.23
C ALA A 221 1.58 15.15 2.54
N GLN A 222 0.93 15.47 3.65
CA GLN A 222 1.24 14.84 4.94
C GLN A 222 0.75 13.39 4.94
N LEU A 223 1.28 12.57 5.85
CA LEU A 223 0.85 11.18 6.02
C LEU A 223 -0.68 11.04 6.09
N ALA A 224 -1.35 11.86 6.89
CA ALA A 224 -2.80 11.80 7.04
C ALA A 224 -3.56 12.11 5.74
N GLU A 225 -3.07 13.07 4.96
CA GLU A 225 -3.70 13.48 3.69
C GLU A 225 -3.54 12.39 2.63
N LEU A 226 -2.31 11.86 2.49
CA LEU A 226 -2.04 10.79 1.53
C LEU A 226 -2.72 9.48 1.94
N GLU A 227 -2.82 9.17 3.24
CA GLU A 227 -3.56 8.01 3.75
C GLU A 227 -5.05 8.09 3.35
N VAL A 228 -5.68 9.27 3.47
CA VAL A 228 -7.07 9.47 3.04
C VAL A 228 -7.23 9.27 1.54
N VAL A 229 -6.31 9.81 0.72
CA VAL A 229 -6.34 9.63 -0.74
C VAL A 229 -6.17 8.15 -1.08
N PHE A 230 -5.16 7.48 -0.51
CA PHE A 230 -4.92 6.05 -0.68
C PHE A 230 -6.15 5.19 -0.39
N LEU A 231 -6.79 5.40 0.76
CA LEU A 231 -7.97 4.63 1.17
C LEU A 231 -9.17 4.90 0.25
N ARG A 232 -9.37 6.14 -0.18
CA ARG A 232 -10.47 6.50 -1.09
C ARG A 232 -10.25 5.94 -2.49
N THR A 233 -9.03 5.98 -3.01
CA THR A 233 -8.68 5.37 -4.30
C THR A 233 -8.92 3.86 -4.26
N LEU A 234 -8.50 3.17 -3.20
CA LEU A 234 -8.77 1.74 -3.01
C LEU A 234 -10.27 1.43 -3.00
N ASP A 235 -11.05 2.23 -2.30
CA ASP A 235 -12.49 2.00 -2.19
C ASP A 235 -13.20 2.18 -3.53
N VAL A 236 -12.83 3.20 -4.30
CA VAL A 236 -13.36 3.40 -5.66
C VAL A 236 -12.98 2.23 -6.57
N LYS A 237 -11.71 1.79 -6.56
CA LYS A 237 -11.25 0.62 -7.34
C LYS A 237 -12.02 -0.64 -6.95
N ARG A 238 -12.24 -0.88 -5.65
CA ARG A 238 -13.04 -2.00 -5.14
C ARG A 238 -14.49 -1.95 -5.63
N ARG A 239 -15.16 -0.80 -5.50
CA ARG A 239 -16.57 -0.65 -5.91
C ARG A 239 -16.75 -0.94 -7.40
N ARG A 240 -15.79 -0.54 -8.24
CA ARG A 240 -15.81 -0.84 -9.68
C ARG A 240 -15.70 -2.33 -9.96
N LEU A 241 -14.73 -3.01 -9.34
CA LEU A 241 -14.60 -4.47 -9.49
C LEU A 241 -15.88 -5.22 -9.09
N THR A 242 -16.59 -4.75 -8.05
CA THR A 242 -17.87 -5.34 -7.65
C THR A 242 -19.02 -5.00 -8.60
N ALA A 243 -19.04 -3.79 -9.17
CA ALA A 243 -20.07 -3.38 -10.13
C ALA A 243 -19.92 -4.12 -11.47
N ASP A 244 -18.69 -4.22 -11.98
CA ASP A 244 -18.39 -4.84 -13.27
C ASP A 244 -18.56 -6.37 -13.23
N GLY A 245 -18.20 -7.01 -12.10
CA GLY A 245 -18.44 -8.44 -11.87
C GLY A 245 -19.93 -8.82 -11.86
N SER A 246 -20.81 -7.89 -11.46
CA SER A 246 -22.26 -8.10 -11.49
C SER A 246 -22.85 -8.07 -12.91
N ILE A 247 -22.19 -7.42 -13.87
CA ILE A 247 -22.67 -7.30 -15.24
C ILE A 247 -22.24 -8.52 -16.08
N SER A 248 -21.02 -9.04 -15.84
CA SER A 248 -20.50 -10.21 -16.57
C SER A 248 -21.30 -11.50 -16.29
N SER A 249 -21.80 -11.67 -15.06
CA SER A 249 -22.60 -12.86 -14.68
C SER A 249 -24.03 -12.87 -15.23
N GLN A 250 -24.59 -11.73 -15.66
CA GLN A 250 -25.95 -11.67 -16.21
C GLN A 250 -26.04 -11.96 -17.71
N HIS A 251 -24.94 -11.84 -18.46
CA HIS A 251 -24.93 -12.15 -19.90
C HIS A 251 -24.77 -13.64 -20.23
N MET A 252 -24.28 -14.48 -19.31
CA MET A 252 -24.15 -15.92 -19.57
C MET A 252 -25.46 -16.72 -19.42
N PHE A 253 -26.50 -16.17 -18.77
CA PHE A 253 -27.76 -16.90 -18.52
C PHE A 253 -28.95 -16.51 -19.41
N LYS A 254 -28.78 -15.58 -20.36
CA LYS A 254 -29.89 -15.13 -21.25
C LYS A 254 -29.78 -15.58 -22.71
N SER A 255 -28.76 -16.37 -23.09
CA SER A 255 -28.48 -16.69 -24.50
C SER A 255 -28.85 -18.12 -24.95
N VAL A 256 -29.44 -18.98 -24.10
CA VAL A 256 -29.61 -20.41 -24.43
C VAL A 256 -31.06 -20.85 -24.58
N HIS A 257 -32.07 -19.99 -24.39
CA HIS A 257 -33.47 -20.45 -24.34
C HIS A 257 -34.48 -19.88 -25.32
N ASP A 258 -34.07 -19.21 -26.41
CA ASP A 258 -35.04 -18.63 -27.36
C ASP A 258 -34.80 -18.91 -28.85
N GLU A 259 -34.11 -20.01 -29.20
CA GLU A 259 -34.05 -20.49 -30.59
C GLU A 259 -34.29 -21.99 -30.73
N GLU A 260 -35.43 -22.47 -30.27
CA GLU A 260 -36.02 -23.69 -30.83
C GLU A 260 -37.46 -23.68 -30.36
N HIS A 261 -38.43 -23.38 -31.23
CA HIS A 261 -39.84 -23.82 -31.21
C HIS A 261 -40.55 -23.10 -32.37
N GLY A 262 -40.35 -23.61 -33.59
CA GLY A 262 -40.96 -22.96 -34.75
C GLY A 262 -40.74 -23.61 -36.12
N ARG A 263 -40.50 -24.92 -36.22
CA ARG A 263 -40.68 -25.66 -37.48
C ARG A 263 -41.14 -27.09 -37.22
N ARG A 264 -42.13 -27.53 -38.01
CA ARG A 264 -42.91 -28.80 -38.00
C ARG A 264 -44.21 -28.62 -37.19
N ARG A 265 -45.42 -28.68 -37.76
CA ARG A 265 -45.93 -29.15 -39.06
C ARG A 265 -47.08 -28.26 -39.49
#